data_AF-A0A8H2RSG7-F1
#
_entry.id   AF-A0A8H2RSG7-F1
#
_cell.length_a   1.000
_cell.length_b   1.000
_cell.length_c   1.000
_cell.angle_alpha   90.00
_cell.angle_beta   90.00
_cell.angle_gamma   90.00
#
_symmetry.space_group_name_H-M   'P 1'
#
loop_
_entity.id
_entity.type
_entity.pdbx_description
1 polymer ?
#
loop_
_entity_poly.entity_id
_entity_poly.type
_entity_poly.pdbx_seq_one_letter_code
_entity_poly.pdbx_strand_id
1 'polypeptide(L)'
;MNNESVNLKFTNRDHGFAVVVERLKKALGLKTDLELAKALDMSPSNFANKKRQQSIPYEAVIDLCTAKAISLDWLFSGAGETFTNQEQREIEAIPATIDPKLLTTVLYELEVAFADDAKNAKVRAEQIVRLGLVAVGLYNKFVFVKNEKVRRSAIRNEAREYASIEKLLNEEITFGEQ
;
A
#
# COMPACT_ATOMS: atom_id res chain seq x y z
N MET A 1 0.12 -23.44 -20.23
CA MET A 1 -0.44 -23.07 -18.92
C MET A 1 -1.52 -22.04 -19.16
N ASN A 2 -2.73 -22.34 -18.70
CA ASN A 2 -3.98 -21.76 -19.19
C ASN A 2 -4.06 -20.26 -18.98
N ASN A 3 -4.18 -19.54 -20.08
CA ASN A 3 -4.62 -18.15 -20.11
C ASN A 3 -6.16 -18.19 -20.14
N GLU A 4 -6.78 -18.46 -18.98
CA GLU A 4 -8.22 -18.24 -18.82
C GLU A 4 -8.44 -16.73 -18.79
N SER A 5 -8.82 -16.22 -19.95
CA SER A 5 -9.42 -14.90 -20.08
C SER A 5 -10.60 -14.82 -19.10
N VAL A 6 -10.46 -13.99 -18.07
CA VAL A 6 -11.58 -13.61 -17.20
C VAL A 6 -12.57 -12.85 -18.07
N ASN A 7 -13.51 -13.59 -18.66
CA ASN A 7 -14.56 -13.05 -19.50
C ASN A 7 -15.66 -12.52 -18.57
N LEU A 8 -15.45 -11.31 -18.04
CA LEU A 8 -16.48 -10.56 -17.33
C LEU A 8 -17.52 -10.06 -18.34
N LYS A 9 -18.42 -10.95 -18.77
CA LYS A 9 -19.68 -10.56 -19.41
C LYS A 9 -20.58 -9.94 -18.34
N PHE A 10 -20.41 -8.65 -18.07
CA PHE A 10 -21.39 -7.89 -17.30
C PHE A 10 -22.70 -7.84 -18.09
N THR A 11 -23.72 -8.59 -17.66
CA THR A 11 -25.04 -8.49 -18.29
C THR A 11 -25.82 -7.35 -17.65
N ASN A 12 -26.64 -6.65 -18.44
CA ASN A 12 -27.46 -5.52 -17.96
C ASN A 12 -28.45 -5.92 -16.82
N ARG A 13 -28.63 -7.22 -16.57
CA ARG A 13 -29.49 -7.73 -15.48
C ARG A 13 -28.85 -7.64 -14.09
N ASP A 14 -27.53 -7.57 -14.00
CA ASP A 14 -26.82 -7.66 -12.71
C ASP A 14 -26.78 -6.32 -11.94
N HIS A 15 -27.11 -5.22 -12.63
CA HIS A 15 -27.12 -3.83 -12.12
C HIS A 15 -28.55 -3.29 -11.90
N GLY A 16 -29.57 -4.15 -11.86
CA GLY A 16 -30.96 -3.72 -11.69
C GLY A 16 -31.23 -3.13 -10.29
N PHE A 17 -32.12 -2.13 -10.20
CA PHE A 17 -32.47 -1.48 -8.93
C PHE A 17 -32.81 -2.48 -7.81
N ALA A 18 -33.63 -3.50 -8.12
CA ALA A 18 -34.02 -4.51 -7.15
C ALA A 18 -32.81 -5.32 -6.62
N VAL A 19 -31.86 -5.68 -7.48
CA VAL A 19 -30.67 -6.46 -7.12
C VAL A 19 -29.77 -5.65 -6.19
N VAL A 20 -29.53 -4.39 -6.55
CA VAL A 20 -28.69 -3.47 -5.78
C VAL A 20 -29.30 -3.18 -4.41
N VAL A 21 -30.61 -2.94 -4.34
CA VAL A 21 -31.31 -2.73 -3.08
C VAL A 21 -31.21 -3.94 -2.15
N GLU A 22 -31.42 -5.15 -2.67
CA GLU A 22 -31.33 -6.36 -1.86
C GLU A 22 -29.90 -6.63 -1.37
N ARG A 23 -28.89 -6.38 -2.21
CA ARG A 23 -27.48 -6.46 -1.79
C ARG A 23 -27.13 -5.43 -0.72
N LEU A 24 -27.59 -4.19 -0.84
CA LEU A 24 -27.39 -3.15 0.18
C LEU A 24 -28.05 -3.52 1.51
N LYS A 25 -29.31 -3.99 1.48
CA LYS A 25 -29.99 -4.47 2.69
C LYS A 25 -29.24 -5.62 3.35
N LYS A 26 -28.79 -6.60 2.56
CA LYS A 26 -28.03 -7.74 3.06
C LYS A 26 -26.72 -7.31 3.70
N ALA A 27 -25.95 -6.43 3.06
CA ALA A 27 -24.69 -5.93 3.57
C ALA A 27 -24.88 -5.14 4.89
N LEU A 28 -25.95 -4.34 4.98
CA LEU A 28 -26.21 -3.49 6.14
C LEU A 28 -27.08 -4.16 7.22
N GLY A 29 -27.53 -5.40 7.02
CA GLY A 29 -28.43 -6.10 7.94
C GLY A 29 -29.83 -5.48 8.03
N LEU A 30 -30.28 -4.75 7.01
CA LEU A 30 -31.57 -4.06 6.98
C LEU A 30 -32.67 -4.98 6.44
N LYS A 31 -33.90 -4.81 6.95
CA LYS A 31 -35.05 -5.65 6.56
C LYS A 31 -36.04 -4.90 5.69
N THR A 32 -36.06 -3.57 5.76
CA THR A 32 -37.11 -2.75 5.13
C THR A 32 -36.54 -1.71 4.16
N ASP A 33 -37.35 -1.36 3.15
CA ASP A 33 -37.05 -0.24 2.24
C ASP A 33 -36.97 1.09 2.99
N LEU A 34 -37.71 1.23 4.09
CA LEU A 34 -37.70 2.42 4.93
C LEU A 34 -36.35 2.60 5.63
N GLU A 35 -35.78 1.53 6.17
CA GLU A 35 -34.44 1.56 6.78
C GLU A 35 -33.37 1.90 5.74
N LEU A 36 -33.46 1.32 4.54
CA LEU A 36 -32.51 1.63 3.46
C LEU A 36 -32.65 3.08 2.98
N ALA A 37 -33.87 3.60 2.85
CA ALA A 37 -34.10 5.00 2.50
C ALA A 37 -33.43 5.94 3.52
N LYS A 38 -33.56 5.64 4.81
CA LYS A 38 -32.87 6.38 5.88
C LYS A 38 -31.34 6.25 5.77
N ALA A 39 -30.83 5.06 5.49
CA ALA A 39 -29.38 4.83 5.33
C ALA A 39 -28.80 5.60 4.12
N LEU A 40 -29.59 5.78 3.07
CA LEU A 40 -29.25 6.57 1.88
C LEU A 40 -29.50 8.09 2.06
N ASP A 41 -29.89 8.54 3.25
CA ASP A 41 -30.31 9.92 3.52
C ASP A 41 -31.42 10.43 2.58
N MET A 42 -32.39 9.56 2.28
CA MET A 42 -33.52 9.84 1.39
C MET A 42 -34.86 9.77 2.13
N SER A 43 -35.80 10.63 1.73
CA SER A 43 -37.18 10.50 2.20
C SER A 43 -37.84 9.23 1.65
N PRO A 44 -38.77 8.59 2.39
CA PRO A 44 -39.46 7.38 1.92
C PRO A 44 -40.17 7.57 0.58
N SER A 45 -40.76 8.75 0.37
CA SER A 45 -41.43 9.12 -0.88
C SER A 45 -40.46 9.22 -2.06
N ASN A 46 -39.25 9.76 -1.84
CA ASN A 46 -38.23 9.84 -2.88
C ASN A 46 -37.71 8.44 -3.25
N PHE A 47 -37.43 7.60 -2.24
CA PHE A 47 -37.02 6.22 -2.47
C PHE A 47 -38.09 5.41 -3.22
N ALA A 48 -39.38 5.56 -2.86
CA ALA A 48 -40.49 4.93 -3.55
C ALA A 48 -40.60 5.36 -5.02
N ASN A 49 -40.37 6.65 -5.31
CA ASN A 49 -40.31 7.16 -6.69
C ASN A 49 -39.16 6.53 -7.48
N LYS A 50 -37.96 6.43 -6.91
CA LYS A 50 -36.81 5.76 -7.53
C LYS A 50 -37.08 4.28 -7.81
N LYS A 51 -37.70 3.58 -6.84
CA LYS A 51 -38.14 2.19 -7.00
C LYS A 51 -39.12 2.02 -8.15
N ARG A 52 -40.12 2.90 -8.27
CA ARG A 52 -41.07 2.87 -9.39
C ARG A 52 -40.37 3.10 -10.74
N GLN A 53 -39.37 3.97 -10.77
CA GLN A 53 -38.58 4.27 -11.97
C GLN A 53 -37.52 3.21 -12.29
N GLN A 54 -37.31 2.23 -11.41
CA GLN A 54 -36.21 1.25 -11.51
C GLN A 54 -34.84 1.92 -11.71
N SER A 55 -34.65 3.10 -11.09
CA SER A 55 -33.46 3.94 -11.27
C SER A 55 -32.66 4.03 -9.97
N ILE A 56 -31.36 3.72 -10.05
CA ILE A 56 -30.46 3.71 -8.90
C ILE A 56 -30.02 5.14 -8.57
N PRO A 57 -30.16 5.60 -7.31
CA PRO A 57 -29.59 6.86 -6.87
C PRO A 57 -28.07 6.69 -6.65
N TYR A 58 -27.30 6.69 -7.73
CA TYR A 58 -25.87 6.36 -7.70
C TYR A 58 -25.06 7.16 -6.69
N GLU A 59 -25.28 8.47 -6.61
CA GLU A 59 -24.58 9.35 -5.66
C GLU A 59 -24.78 8.88 -4.21
N ALA A 60 -26.04 8.78 -3.75
CA ALA A 60 -26.36 8.30 -2.41
C ALA A 60 -25.86 6.87 -2.13
N VAL A 61 -25.90 5.99 -3.14
CA VAL A 61 -25.39 4.62 -3.02
C VAL A 61 -23.87 4.61 -2.86
N ILE A 62 -23.15 5.38 -3.67
CA ILE A 62 -21.68 5.49 -3.61
C ILE A 62 -21.25 6.08 -2.27
N ASP A 63 -21.93 7.12 -1.80
CA ASP A 63 -21.64 7.75 -0.51
C ASP A 63 -21.86 6.78 0.64
N LEU A 64 -22.98 6.06 0.64
CA LEU A 64 -23.27 5.03 1.64
C LEU A 64 -22.25 3.89 1.60
N CYS A 65 -21.89 3.40 0.41
CA CYS A 65 -20.89 2.35 0.24
C CYS A 65 -19.52 2.81 0.74
N THR A 66 -19.13 4.05 0.45
CA THR A 66 -17.86 4.62 0.92
C THR A 66 -17.85 4.72 2.45
N ALA A 67 -18.93 5.25 3.05
CA ALA A 67 -19.05 5.42 4.49
C ALA A 67 -19.11 4.10 5.27
N LYS A 68 -19.58 3.02 4.64
CA LYS A 68 -19.74 1.69 5.27
C LYS A 68 -18.74 0.66 4.74
N ALA A 69 -17.75 1.10 3.97
CA ALA A 69 -16.74 0.24 3.36
C ALA A 69 -17.35 -0.92 2.56
N ILE A 70 -18.46 -0.71 1.84
CA ILE A 70 -19.09 -1.72 0.98
C ILE A 70 -18.46 -1.64 -0.41
N SER A 71 -18.06 -2.78 -0.97
CA SER A 71 -17.48 -2.85 -2.31
C SER A 71 -18.52 -2.57 -3.39
N LEU A 72 -18.26 -1.57 -4.24
CA LEU A 72 -19.09 -1.27 -5.41
C LEU A 72 -19.03 -2.41 -6.44
N ASP A 73 -17.86 -3.04 -6.60
CA ASP A 73 -17.70 -4.19 -7.50
C ASP A 73 -18.60 -5.34 -7.05
N TRP A 74 -18.59 -5.68 -5.75
CA TRP A 74 -19.51 -6.68 -5.21
C TRP A 74 -20.97 -6.23 -5.33
N LEU A 75 -21.26 -4.96 -5.07
CA LEU A 75 -22.62 -4.46 -5.12
C LEU A 75 -23.25 -4.61 -6.51
N PHE A 76 -22.50 -4.35 -7.57
CA PHE A 76 -23.00 -4.35 -8.94
C PHE A 76 -22.78 -5.68 -9.66
N SER A 77 -21.65 -6.35 -9.44
CA SER A 77 -21.37 -7.63 -10.09
C SER A 77 -21.83 -8.84 -9.27
N GLY A 78 -21.93 -8.72 -7.95
CA GLY A 78 -22.13 -9.84 -7.02
C GLY A 78 -20.89 -10.69 -6.79
N ALA A 79 -19.75 -10.34 -7.40
CA ALA A 79 -18.48 -11.03 -7.26
C ALA A 79 -17.52 -10.26 -6.35
N GLY A 80 -16.60 -10.99 -5.70
CA GLY A 80 -15.63 -10.42 -4.77
C GLY A 80 -16.16 -10.25 -3.35
N GLU A 81 -15.43 -9.49 -2.54
CA GLU A 81 -15.72 -9.29 -1.13
C GLU A 81 -16.80 -8.22 -0.92
N THR A 82 -17.73 -8.47 0.02
CA THR A 82 -18.83 -7.55 0.32
C THR A 82 -18.34 -6.22 0.90
N PHE A 83 -17.32 -6.27 1.75
CA PHE A 83 -16.74 -5.10 2.37
C PHE A 83 -15.33 -4.88 1.83
N THR A 84 -15.05 -3.66 1.39
CA THR A 84 -13.67 -3.23 1.16
C THR A 84 -12.96 -3.24 2.51
N ASN A 85 -11.87 -3.99 2.60
CA ASN A 85 -11.09 -4.08 3.80
C ASN A 85 -10.36 -2.73 4.03
N GLN A 86 -11.01 -1.77 4.71
CA GLN A 86 -10.41 -0.47 4.99
C GLN A 86 -9.20 -0.60 5.93
N GLU A 87 -9.13 -1.66 6.75
CA GLU A 87 -7.95 -1.99 7.56
C GLU A 87 -6.77 -2.54 6.72
N GLN A 88 -7.02 -3.01 5.50
CA GLN A 88 -5.96 -3.31 4.52
C GLN A 88 -5.73 -2.18 3.50
N ARG A 89 -6.28 -0.98 3.78
CA ARG A 89 -5.66 0.27 3.30
C ARG A 89 -4.71 0.83 4.36
N GLU A 90 -3.95 -0.03 5.02
CA GLU A 90 -2.51 0.22 4.88
C GLU A 90 -2.30 0.33 3.37
N ILE A 91 -1.93 1.51 2.88
CA ILE A 91 -1.13 1.49 1.67
C ILE A 91 -0.05 0.49 2.07
N GLU A 92 -0.02 -0.70 1.47
CA GLU A 92 1.25 -1.32 1.19
C GLU A 92 1.95 -0.24 0.37
N ALA A 93 2.51 0.76 1.07
CA ALA A 93 3.80 1.25 0.72
C ALA A 93 4.56 -0.06 0.73
N ILE A 94 4.65 -0.70 -0.43
CA ILE A 94 5.83 -1.43 -0.81
C ILE A 94 6.88 -0.40 -0.43
N PRO A 95 7.52 -0.50 0.74
CA PRO A 95 8.36 0.58 1.23
C PRO A 95 9.45 0.61 0.20
N ALA A 96 9.42 1.59 -0.73
CA ALA A 96 9.99 1.44 -2.08
C ALA A 96 11.24 0.59 -1.96
N THR A 97 11.13 -0.71 -2.29
CA THR A 97 12.09 -1.70 -1.80
C THR A 97 13.41 -1.22 -2.34
N ILE A 98 14.27 -0.70 -1.46
CA ILE A 98 15.44 0.04 -1.93
C ILE A 98 16.32 -1.03 -2.55
N ASP A 99 16.33 -1.10 -3.88
CA ASP A 99 17.26 -1.94 -4.62
C ASP A 99 18.64 -1.30 -4.48
N PRO A 100 19.55 -1.87 -3.66
CA PRO A 100 20.83 -1.23 -3.39
C PRO A 100 21.69 -1.15 -4.66
N LYS A 101 21.49 -2.07 -5.62
CA LYS A 101 22.24 -2.07 -6.88
C LYS A 101 21.78 -0.93 -7.76
N LEU A 102 20.47 -0.77 -7.94
CA LEU A 102 19.92 0.35 -8.72
C LEU A 102 20.31 1.70 -8.08
N LEU A 103 20.23 1.83 -6.76
CA LEU A 103 20.62 3.04 -6.06
C LEU A 103 22.11 3.35 -6.21
N THR A 104 22.96 2.32 -6.19
CA THR A 104 24.40 2.47 -6.46
C THR A 104 24.65 2.97 -7.87
N THR A 105 23.95 2.42 -8.87
CA THR A 105 24.05 2.88 -10.26
C THR A 105 23.65 4.35 -10.39
N VAL A 106 22.52 4.74 -9.79
CA VAL A 106 22.07 6.14 -9.80
C VAL A 106 23.11 7.07 -9.17
N LEU A 107 23.66 6.70 -8.00
CA LEU A 107 24.68 7.52 -7.34
C LEU A 107 26.01 7.55 -8.08
N TYR A 108 26.40 6.46 -8.76
CA TYR A 108 27.58 6.42 -9.61
C TYR A 108 27.46 7.42 -10.77
N GLU A 109 26.33 7.42 -11.48
CA GLU A 109 26.11 8.36 -12.59
C GLU A 109 26.09 9.81 -12.12
N LEU A 110 25.52 10.07 -10.94
CA LEU A 110 25.57 11.39 -10.32
C LEU A 110 27.01 11.79 -9.93
N GLU A 111 27.76 10.90 -9.29
CA GLU A 111 29.18 11.13 -8.94
C GLU A 111 30.03 11.42 -10.18
N VAL A 112 29.82 10.70 -11.28
CA VAL A 112 30.52 10.96 -12.55
C VAL A 112 30.11 12.30 -13.15
N ALA A 113 28.84 12.70 -13.03
CA ALA A 113 28.35 13.98 -13.54
C ALA A 113 28.83 15.19 -12.71
N PHE A 114 29.06 15.00 -11.40
CA PHE A 114 29.44 16.08 -10.49
C PHE A 114 30.93 16.10 -10.10
N ALA A 115 31.70 15.03 -10.34
CA ALA A 115 33.11 14.94 -10.00
C ALA A 115 34.00 14.67 -11.22
N ASP A 116 35.15 15.34 -11.31
CA ASP A 116 36.14 15.17 -12.39
C ASP A 116 36.94 13.84 -12.32
N ASP A 117 36.72 13.00 -11.30
CA ASP A 117 37.42 11.73 -11.10
C ASP A 117 36.48 10.52 -11.17
N ALA A 118 36.29 10.04 -12.40
CA ALA A 118 35.50 8.84 -12.70
C ALA A 118 36.16 7.54 -12.22
N LYS A 119 37.48 7.50 -11.96
CA LYS A 119 38.17 6.24 -11.60
C LYS A 119 37.71 5.68 -10.27
N ASN A 120 37.35 6.55 -9.33
CA ASN A 120 36.94 6.15 -7.98
C ASN A 120 35.43 6.33 -7.74
N ALA A 121 34.67 6.84 -8.72
CA ALA A 121 33.26 7.17 -8.57
C ALA A 121 32.41 5.95 -8.17
N LYS A 122 32.71 4.76 -8.72
CA LYS A 122 31.98 3.53 -8.41
C LYS A 122 32.14 3.10 -6.95
N VAL A 123 33.38 3.08 -6.45
CA VAL A 123 33.69 2.70 -5.07
C VAL A 123 33.06 3.71 -4.09
N ARG A 124 33.10 5.00 -4.42
CA ARG A 124 32.43 6.04 -3.62
C ARG A 124 30.92 5.83 -3.58
N ALA A 125 30.28 5.58 -4.72
CA ALA A 125 28.84 5.34 -4.78
C ALA A 125 28.41 4.12 -3.96
N GLU A 126 29.14 2.99 -4.08
CA GLU A 126 28.91 1.78 -3.29
C GLU A 126 29.02 2.06 -1.78
N GLN A 127 30.04 2.80 -1.37
CA GLN A 127 30.26 3.13 0.03
C GLN A 127 29.20 4.11 0.58
N ILE A 128 28.78 5.09 -0.22
CA ILE A 128 27.71 6.03 0.14
C ILE A 128 26.38 5.29 0.32
N VAL A 129 26.02 4.39 -0.60
CA VAL A 129 24.79 3.58 -0.48
C VAL A 129 24.84 2.72 0.77
N ARG A 130 25.94 2.02 1.01
CA ARG A 130 26.10 1.14 2.17
C ARG A 130 25.93 1.91 3.48
N LEU A 131 26.66 3.01 3.64
CA LEU A 131 26.58 3.85 4.84
C LEU A 131 25.20 4.49 5.00
N GLY A 132 24.59 4.94 3.90
CA GLY A 132 23.25 5.52 3.88
C GLY A 132 22.19 4.54 4.40
N LEU A 133 22.21 3.29 3.92
CA LEU A 133 21.26 2.26 4.35
C LEU A 133 21.43 1.89 5.82
N VAL A 134 22.67 1.74 6.29
CA VAL A 134 22.96 1.49 7.72
C VAL A 134 22.50 2.68 8.57
N ALA A 135 22.74 3.92 8.13
CA ALA A 135 22.33 5.11 8.85
C ALA A 135 20.80 5.21 9.00
N VAL A 136 20.04 4.90 7.94
CA VAL A 136 18.58 4.85 7.99
C VAL A 136 18.09 3.76 8.96
N GLY A 137 18.70 2.58 8.93
CA GLY A 137 18.39 1.49 9.86
C GLY A 137 18.62 1.89 11.33
N LEU A 138 19.80 2.47 11.62
CA LEU A 138 20.14 2.98 12.95
C LEU A 138 19.18 4.10 13.39
N TYR A 139 18.83 5.03 12.48
CA TYR A 139 17.87 6.09 12.78
C TYR A 139 16.52 5.51 13.18
N ASN A 140 15.95 4.61 12.38
CA ASN A 140 14.64 4.00 12.66
C ASN A 140 14.64 3.24 13.99
N LYS A 141 15.74 2.56 14.32
CA LYS A 141 15.89 1.83 15.59
C LYS A 141 15.91 2.76 16.81
N PHE A 142 16.50 3.94 16.68
CA PHE A 142 16.85 4.79 17.82
C PHE A 142 16.07 6.11 17.91
N VAL A 143 15.28 6.48 16.90
CA VAL A 143 14.53 7.75 16.87
C VAL A 143 13.60 7.93 18.08
N PHE A 144 13.02 6.84 18.58
CA PHE A 144 12.08 6.87 19.71
C PHE A 144 12.75 6.85 21.10
N VAL A 145 14.09 6.70 21.18
CA VAL A 145 14.80 6.72 22.47
C VAL A 145 14.89 8.16 22.97
N LYS A 146 14.14 8.49 24.03
CA LYS A 146 14.02 9.86 24.56
C LYS A 146 15.30 10.41 25.19
N ASN A 147 16.07 9.58 25.90
CA ASN A 147 17.30 10.01 26.56
C ASN A 147 18.46 10.09 25.55
N GLU A 148 18.95 11.30 25.28
CA GLU A 148 19.98 11.54 24.27
C GLU A 148 21.31 10.86 24.59
N LYS A 149 21.75 10.84 25.85
CA LYS A 149 23.03 10.23 26.25
C LYS A 149 22.99 8.72 26.02
N VAL A 150 21.89 8.09 26.40
CA VAL A 150 21.63 6.65 26.17
C VAL A 150 21.54 6.37 24.66
N ARG A 151 20.77 7.17 23.92
CA ARG A 151 20.62 7.05 22.46
C ARG A 151 21.96 7.13 21.73
N ARG A 152 22.78 8.15 22.03
CA ARG A 152 24.11 8.32 21.42
C ARG A 152 25.05 7.17 21.77
N SER A 153 25.01 6.67 23.00
CA SER A 153 25.84 5.52 23.41
C SER A 153 25.44 4.24 22.67
N ALA A 154 24.14 4.00 22.51
CA ALA A 154 23.62 2.83 21.80
C ALA A 154 23.97 2.87 20.31
N ILE A 155 23.75 4.02 19.64
CA ILE A 155 24.15 4.22 18.23
C ILE A 155 25.64 3.95 18.04
N ARG A 156 26.49 4.45 18.94
CA ARG A 156 27.94 4.26 18.84
C ARG A 156 28.34 2.80 18.96
N ASN A 157 27.74 2.06 19.87
CA ASN A 157 28.05 0.64 20.06
C ASN A 157 27.65 -0.16 18.83
N GLU A 158 26.46 0.09 18.29
CA GLU A 158 25.95 -0.64 17.14
C GLU A 158 26.69 -0.29 15.84
N ALA A 159 27.08 0.97 15.65
CA ALA A 159 27.93 1.37 14.54
C ALA A 159 29.30 0.63 14.55
N ARG A 160 29.88 0.38 15.74
CA ARG A 160 31.13 -0.38 15.87
C ARG A 160 30.95 -1.86 15.56
N GLU A 161 29.82 -2.43 15.92
CA GLU A 161 29.46 -3.80 15.59
C GLU A 161 29.35 -3.96 14.07
N TYR A 162 28.63 -3.06 13.38
CA TYR A 162 28.56 -3.05 11.92
C TYR A 162 29.94 -2.94 11.25
N ALA A 163 30.80 -2.04 11.74
CA ALA A 163 32.17 -1.89 11.22
C ALA A 163 33.02 -3.16 11.43
N SER A 164 32.77 -3.91 12.51
CA SER A 164 33.48 -5.15 12.80
C SER A 164 33.04 -6.28 11.87
N ILE A 165 31.73 -6.40 11.63
CA ILE A 165 31.15 -7.37 10.69
C ILE A 165 31.63 -7.08 9.26
N GLU A 166 31.64 -5.81 8.85
CA GLU A 166 32.11 -5.40 7.53
C GLU A 166 33.58 -5.77 7.29
N LYS A 167 34.41 -5.59 8.31
CA LYS A 167 35.82 -6.00 8.25
C LYS A 167 35.97 -7.51 8.08
N LEU A 168 35.21 -8.30 8.85
CA LEU A 168 35.23 -9.77 8.75
C LEU A 168 34.76 -10.28 7.39
N LEU A 169 33.69 -9.70 6.83
CA LEU A 169 33.17 -10.07 5.51
C LEU A 169 34.19 -9.78 4.40
N ASN A 170 34.91 -8.66 4.48
CA ASN A 170 35.95 -8.34 3.51
C ASN A 170 37.17 -9.26 3.66
N GLU A 171 37.51 -9.70 4.89
CA GLU A 171 38.58 -10.67 5.13
C GLU A 171 38.23 -12.06 4.56
N GLU A 172 37.00 -12.56 4.75
CA GLU A 172 36.55 -13.87 4.22
C GLU A 172 36.53 -13.95 2.69
N ILE A 173 36.15 -12.86 2.01
CA ILE A 173 36.14 -12.80 0.53
C ILE A 173 37.56 -12.92 -0.04
N THR A 174 38.58 -12.41 0.68
CA THR A 174 39.98 -12.45 0.23
C THR A 174 40.61 -13.85 0.33
N PHE A 175 40.05 -14.75 1.14
CA PHE A 175 40.51 -16.15 1.27
C PHE A 175 39.83 -17.11 0.28
N GLY A 176 38.72 -16.70 -0.34
CA GLY A 176 37.96 -17.53 -1.30
C GLY A 176 38.41 -17.42 -2.76
N GLU A 177 39.38 -16.55 -3.07
CA GLU A 177 39.89 -16.31 -4.43
C GLU A 177 41.32 -16.88 -4.67
N GLN A 178 41.83 -17.76 -3.78
CA GLN A 178 43.10 -18.48 -3.97
C GLN A 178 42.91 -19.91 -4.49
#